data_AF-A0A359MZY8-F1
#
_entry.id   AF-A0A359MZY8-F1
#
_cell.length_a   1.000
_cell.length_b   1.000
_cell.length_c   1.000
_cell.angle_alpha   90.00
_cell.angle_beta   90.00
_cell.angle_gamma   90.00
#
_symmetry.space_group_name_H-M   'P 1'
#
loop_
_entity.id
_entity.type
_entity.pdbx_description
1 polymer ?
#
loop_
_entity_poly.entity_id
_entity_poly.type
_entity_poly.pdbx_seq_one_letter_code
_entity_poly.pdbx_strand_id
1 'polypeptide(L)' 'MKIQLKKANKINAKFVAIVGVMEAKNKVCQLKDMIAGTQEEVKLDDLLDHIIGKV' A
#
# COMPACT_ATOMS: atom_id res chain seq x y z
N MET A 1 -4.18 9.45 -11.30
CA MET A 1 -4.25 8.26 -10.41
C MET A 1 -4.22 6.90 -11.12
N LYS A 2 -4.49 6.76 -12.44
CA LYS A 2 -4.45 5.43 -13.13
C LYS A 2 -3.04 4.90 -13.49
N ILE A 3 -2.04 5.78 -13.63
CA ILE A 3 -0.73 5.41 -14.18
C ILE A 3 0.13 4.66 -13.15
N GLN A 4 0.10 5.08 -11.88
CA GLN A 4 0.89 4.45 -10.81
C GLN A 4 0.42 3.01 -10.53
N LEU A 5 -0.90 2.80 -10.48
CA LEU A 5 -1.51 1.47 -10.36
C LEU A 5 -1.19 0.58 -11.57
N LYS A 6 -1.24 1.11 -12.81
CA LYS A 6 -0.80 0.38 -14.00
C LYS A 6 0.68 -0.01 -13.94
N LYS A 7 1.54 0.87 -13.40
CA LYS A 7 2.97 0.60 -13.24
C LYS A 7 3.21 -0.47 -12.17
N ALA A 8 2.48 -0.41 -11.05
CA ALA A 8 2.50 -1.42 -9.99
C ALA A 8 2.04 -2.81 -10.49
N ASN A 9 0.95 -2.87 -11.27
CA ASN A 9 0.53 -4.11 -11.93
C ASN A 9 1.57 -4.64 -12.91
N LYS A 10 2.24 -3.75 -13.67
CA LYS A 10 3.28 -4.15 -14.64
C LYS A 10 4.51 -4.76 -13.97
N ILE A 11 4.82 -4.37 -12.73
CA ILE A 11 5.92 -4.95 -11.95
C ILE A 11 5.48 -6.14 -11.06
N ASN A 12 4.25 -6.65 -11.22
CA ASN A 12 3.68 -7.68 -10.34
C ASN A 12 3.81 -7.32 -8.85
N ALA A 13 3.57 -6.05 -8.51
CA ALA A 13 3.56 -5.62 -7.12
C ALA A 13 2.45 -6.36 -6.36
N LYS A 14 2.83 -7.18 -5.37
CA LYS A 14 1.88 -7.88 -4.50
C LYS A 14 1.05 -6.89 -3.67
N PHE A 15 1.70 -5.81 -3.22
CA PHE A 15 1.09 -4.77 -2.40
C PHE A 15 1.41 -3.39 -2.97
N VAL A 16 0.45 -2.47 -2.86
CA VAL A 16 0.57 -1.07 -3.26
C VAL A 16 0.22 -0.19 -2.07
N ALA A 17 1.20 0.49 -1.50
CA ALA A 17 0.95 1.52 -0.49
C ALA A 17 0.59 2.84 -1.18
N ILE A 18 -0.58 3.38 -0.87
CA ILE A 18 -1.06 4.68 -1.32
C ILE A 18 -0.88 5.65 -0.15
N VAL A 19 -0.04 6.66 -0.36
CA VAL A 19 0.22 7.72 0.63
C VAL A 19 -0.16 9.06 0.02
N GLY A 20 -1.27 9.62 0.48
CA GLY A 20 -1.66 11.00 0.20
C GLY A 20 -1.07 11.99 1.20
N VAL A 21 -1.37 13.27 1.00
CA VAL A 21 -0.88 14.36 1.87
C VAL A 21 -1.47 14.26 3.29
N MET A 22 -2.72 13.81 3.41
CA MET A 22 -3.36 13.64 4.72
C MET A 22 -2.83 12.41 5.45
N GLU A 23 -2.58 11.33 4.71
CA GLU A 23 -2.04 10.07 5.19
C GLU A 23 -0.60 10.25 5.70
N ALA A 24 0.24 10.97 4.94
CA ALA A 24 1.59 11.35 5.38
C ALA A 24 1.56 12.19 6.67
N LYS A 25 0.58 13.08 6.81
CA LYS A 25 0.43 13.92 8.00
C LYS A 25 -0.03 13.14 9.23
N ASN A 26 -0.89 12.15 9.02
CA ASN A 26 -1.43 11.27 10.06
C ASN A 26 -0.58 10.01 10.32
N LYS A 27 0.54 9.84 9.61
CA LYS A 27 1.39 8.64 9.64
C LYS A 27 0.61 7.35 9.39
N VAL A 28 -0.37 7.42 8.51
CA VAL A 28 -1.11 6.25 8.02
C VAL A 28 -0.86 6.10 6.53
N CYS A 29 -1.20 4.95 5.98
CA CYS A 29 -1.13 4.69 4.56
C CYS A 29 -2.22 3.68 4.20
N GLN A 30 -2.64 3.73 2.96
CA GLN A 30 -3.65 2.82 2.43
C GLN A 30 -2.93 1.70 1.70
N LEU A 31 -2.81 0.54 2.33
CA LEU A 31 -2.21 -0.63 1.72
C LEU A 31 -3.28 -1.34 0.89
N LYS A 32 -3.05 -1.40 -0.42
CA LYS A 32 -3.89 -2.14 -1.35
C LYS A 32 -3.20 -3.43 -1.74
N ASP A 33 -3.82 -4.55 -1.39
CA ASP A 33 -3.42 -5.86 -1.86
C ASP A 33 -3.94 -6.06 -3.28
N MET A 34 -3.02 -6.28 -4.22
CA MET A 34 -3.37 -6.47 -5.63
C MET A 34 -3.75 -7.92 -5.94
N ILE A 35 -3.45 -8.86 -5.03
CA ILE A 35 -3.77 -10.29 -5.13
C ILE A 35 -5.16 -10.53 -4.52
N ALA A 36 -5.38 -10.08 -3.28
CA ALA A 36 -6.66 -10.24 -2.58
C ALA A 36 -7.71 -9.20 -3.03
N GLY A 37 -7.29 -8.11 -3.66
CA GLY A 37 -8.16 -7.01 -4.04
C GLY A 37 -8.67 -6.19 -2.85
N THR A 38 -8.12 -6.41 -1.67
CA THR A 38 -8.47 -5.71 -0.43
C THR A 38 -7.71 -4.40 -0.32
N GLN A 39 -8.29 -3.45 0.40
CA GLN A 39 -7.66 -2.19 0.72
C GLN A 39 -7.88 -1.91 2.20
N GLU A 40 -6.79 -1.71 2.93
CA GLU A 40 -6.79 -1.54 4.37
C GLU A 40 -5.91 -0.35 4.76
N GLU A 41 -6.34 0.37 5.80
CA GLU A 41 -5.54 1.44 6.38
C GLU A 41 -4.54 0.85 7.36
N VAL A 42 -3.26 1.05 7.09
CA VAL A 42 -2.16 0.57 7.92
C VAL A 42 -1.37 1.78 8.41
N LYS A 43 -0.99 1.79 9.68
CA LYS A 43 -0.07 2.81 10.19
C LYS A 43 1.27 2.66 9.52
N LEU A 44 1.94 3.77 9.23
CA LEU A 44 3.25 3.75 8.60
C LEU A 44 4.29 3.03 9.49
N ASP A 45 4.15 3.16 10.81
CA ASP A 45 4.95 2.44 11.80
C ASP A 45 4.74 0.91 11.71
N ASP A 46 3.50 0.45 11.55
CA ASP A 46 3.17 -0.99 11.42
C ASP A 46 3.36 -1.53 10.01
N LEU A 47 3.49 -0.67 8.99
CA LEU A 47 3.56 -1.09 7.59
C LEU A 47 4.77 -2.01 7.31
N LEU A 48 5.93 -1.71 7.91
CA LEU A 48 7.12 -2.54 7.75
C LEU A 48 6.89 -3.94 8.33
N ASP A 49 6.39 -4.04 9.55
CA ASP A 49 6.03 -5.30 10.19
C ASP A 49 4.96 -6.06 9.40
N HIS A 50 3.97 -5.36 8.87
CA HIS A 50 2.89 -5.97 8.10
C HIS A 50 3.36 -6.52 6.75
N ILE A 51 4.34 -5.87 6.12
CA ILE A 51 4.96 -6.34 4.88
C ILE A 51 5.90 -7.50 5.17
N ILE A 52 6.74 -7.40 6.20
CA ILE A 52 7.71 -8.45 6.57
C ILE A 52 7.00 -9.71 7.03
N GLY A 53 5.91 -9.59 7.79
CA GLY A 53 5.12 -10.73 8.28
C GLY A 53 4.29 -11.44 7.19
N LYS A 54 4.08 -10.82 6.02
CA LYS A 54 3.37 -11.41 4.88
C LYS A 54 4.31 -11.98 3.79
N VAL A 55 5.64 -11.88 3.95
CA VAL A 55 6.65 -12.42 3.01
C VAL A 55 6.94 -13.89 3.26
#